data_AF-A0A7R9PVZ5-F1
#
_entry.id   AF-A0A7R9PVZ5-F1
#
_cell.length_a   1.000
_cell.length_b   1.000
_cell.length_c   1.000
_cell.angle_alpha   90.00
_cell.angle_beta   90.00
_cell.angle_gamma   90.00
#
_symmetry.space_group_name_H-M   'P 1'
#
loop_
_entity.id
_entity.type
_entity.pdbx_description
1 polymer ?
#
loop_
_entity_poly.entity_id
_entity_poly.type
_entity_poly.pdbx_seq_one_letter_code
_entity_poly.pdbx_strand_id
1 'polypeptide(L)' 'MSGNELKTVPYDPRFPNQNQTRNCYQNYLDYHRCQKVKGEQYEPCKWYKWAYTELCPVSWV' A
#
# COMPACT_ATOMS: atom_id res chain seq x y z
N MET A 1 -7.98 -23.75 -16.02
CA MET A 1 -7.01 -23.95 -14.92
C MET A 1 -7.03 -22.68 -14.07
N SER A 2 -7.84 -22.67 -12.99
CA SER A 2 -7.86 -21.55 -12.03
C SER A 2 -6.66 -21.76 -11.10
N GLY A 3 -5.57 -21.05 -11.39
CA GLY A 3 -4.43 -20.93 -10.50
C GLY A 3 -4.61 -19.67 -9.67
N ASN A 4 -4.66 -19.81 -8.35
CA ASN A 4 -4.52 -18.66 -7.44
C ASN A 4 -3.11 -18.11 -7.60
N GLU A 5 -2.93 -17.10 -8.44
CA GLU A 5 -1.69 -16.33 -8.52
C GLU A 5 -1.57 -15.52 -7.23
N LEU A 6 -0.56 -15.83 -6.41
CA LEU A 6 -0.25 -15.08 -5.20
C LEU A 6 0.24 -13.69 -5.60
N LYS A 7 -0.68 -12.72 -5.58
CA LYS A 7 -0.38 -11.32 -5.89
C LYS A 7 -0.09 -10.55 -4.60
N THR A 8 1.13 -10.03 -4.50
CA THR A 8 1.57 -9.16 -3.40
C THR A 8 2.09 -7.83 -3.93
N VAL A 9 2.44 -6.91 -3.03
CA VAL A 9 2.97 -5.60 -3.38
C VAL A 9 4.31 -5.77 -4.12
N PRO A 10 4.49 -5.15 -5.30
CA PRO A 10 5.74 -5.26 -6.03
C PRO A 10 6.89 -4.54 -5.30
N TYR A 11 8.13 -4.88 -5.66
CA TYR A 11 9.31 -4.16 -5.19
C TYR A 11 9.25 -2.68 -5.58
N ASP A 12 9.46 -1.80 -4.60
CA ASP A 12 9.54 -0.35 -4.80
C ASP A 12 11.01 0.12 -4.72
N PRO A 13 11.61 0.58 -5.84
CA PRO A 13 12.99 1.06 -5.86
C PRO A 13 13.28 2.24 -4.92
N ARG A 14 12.26 2.96 -4.43
CA ARG A 14 12.40 4.04 -3.44
C ARG A 14 12.77 3.50 -2.06
N PHE A 15 12.47 2.23 -1.79
CA PHE A 15 12.73 1.55 -0.51
C PHE A 15 13.57 0.28 -0.73
N PRO A 16 14.83 0.40 -1.18
CA PRO A 16 15.64 -0.75 -1.60
C PRO A 16 16.19 -1.58 -0.43
N ASN A 17 16.20 -1.01 0.78
CA ASN A 17 16.79 -1.64 1.95
C ASN A 17 15.82 -2.62 2.62
N GLN A 18 16.35 -3.55 3.41
CA GLN A 18 15.53 -4.54 4.15
C GLN A 18 14.53 -3.90 5.11
N ASN A 19 14.83 -2.73 5.67
CA ASN A 19 13.90 -2.01 6.54
C ASN A 19 12.78 -1.34 5.73
N GLN A 20 11.58 -1.93 5.79
CA GLN A 20 10.38 -1.50 5.05
C GLN A 20 9.43 -0.60 5.86
N THR A 21 9.80 -0.17 7.07
CA THR A 21 8.95 0.69 7.93
C THR A 21 8.53 1.98 7.21
N ARG A 22 9.44 2.61 6.46
CA ARG A 22 9.12 3.81 5.68
C ARG A 22 8.19 3.54 4.50
N ASN A 23 8.27 2.35 3.89
CA ASN A 23 7.39 1.94 2.80
C ASN A 23 5.94 1.81 3.29
N CYS A 24 5.74 1.09 4.40
CA CYS A 24 4.45 1.00 5.09
C CYS A 24 3.90 2.40 5.42
N TYR A 25 4.67 3.21 6.14
CA TYR A 25 4.23 4.54 6.58
C TYR A 25 3.87 5.48 5.42
N GLN A 26 4.67 5.48 4.35
CA GLN A 26 4.42 6.31 3.17
C GLN A 26 3.12 5.91 2.46
N ASN A 27 2.87 4.62 2.24
CA ASN A 27 1.63 4.16 1.61
C ASN A 27 0.39 4.44 2.47
N TYR A 28 0.49 4.33 3.79
CA TYR A 28 -0.60 4.69 4.70
C TYR A 28 -0.96 6.17 4.57
N LEU A 29 0.04 7.06 4.63
CA LEU A 29 -0.18 8.49 4.44
C LEU A 29 -0.73 8.83 3.06
N ASP A 30 -0.21 8.21 2.02
CA ASP A 30 -0.63 8.47 0.64
C ASP A 30 -2.08 8.06 0.41
N TYR A 31 -2.54 6.96 1.02
CA TYR A 31 -3.96 6.60 1.00
C TYR A 31 -4.84 7.71 1.59
N HIS A 32 -4.54 8.17 2.81
CA HIS A 32 -5.35 9.19 3.47
C HIS A 32 -5.26 10.56 2.80
N ARG A 33 -4.10 10.94 2.26
CA ARG A 33 -3.95 12.16 1.44
C ARG A 33 -4.75 12.05 0.15
N CYS A 34 -4.69 10.91 -0.52
CA CYS A 34 -5.42 10.64 -1.76
C CYS A 34 -6.92 10.77 -1.54
N GLN A 35 -7.46 10.16 -0.48
CA GLN A 35 -8.87 10.26 -0.08
C GLN A 35 -9.28 11.72 0.21
N LYS A 36 -8.42 12.49 0.90
CA LYS A 36 -8.69 13.90 1.21
C LYS A 36 -8.75 14.80 -0.03
N VAL A 37 -7.88 14.55 -1.03
CA VAL A 37 -7.76 15.42 -2.22
C VAL A 37 -8.70 14.98 -3.36
N LYS A 38 -8.91 13.68 -3.53
CA LYS A 38 -9.64 13.10 -4.67
C LYS A 38 -11.03 12.56 -4.29
N GLY A 39 -11.31 12.38 -3.01
CA GLY A 39 -12.54 11.79 -2.51
C GLY A 39 -12.47 10.26 -2.40
N GLU A 40 -13.51 9.68 -1.81
CA GLU A 40 -13.49 8.27 -1.38
C GLU A 40 -13.53 7.26 -2.53
N GLN A 41 -14.13 7.63 -3.65
CA GLN A 41 -14.37 6.74 -4.80
C GLN A 41 -13.24 6.74 -5.84
N TYR A 42 -12.13 7.41 -5.59
CA TYR A 42 -11.03 7.45 -6.56
C TYR A 42 -10.28 6.11 -6.58
N GLU A 43 -10.52 5.31 -7.63
CA GLU A 43 -9.96 3.97 -7.82
C GLU A 43 -8.44 3.88 -7.55
N PRO A 44 -7.59 4.82 -7.99
CA PRO A 44 -6.16 4.75 -7.70
C PRO A 44 -5.81 4.82 -6.21
N CYS A 45 -6.64 5.43 -5.35
CA CYS A 45 -6.39 5.41 -3.91
C CYS A 45 -6.44 3.97 -3.35
N LYS A 46 -7.21 3.06 -3.97
CA LYS A 46 -7.33 1.67 -3.51
C LYS A 46 -6.02 0.90 -3.63
N TRP A 47 -5.13 1.30 -4.54
CA TRP A 47 -3.79 0.71 -4.65
C TRP A 47 -2.98 0.97 -3.37
N TYR A 48 -2.96 2.21 -2.88
CA TYR A 48 -2.28 2.55 -1.62
C TYR A 48 -2.89 1.81 -0.44
N LYS A 49 -4.23 1.63 -0.44
CA LYS A 49 -4.94 0.85 0.57
C LYS A 49 -4.45 -0.59 0.65
N TRP A 50 -4.43 -1.26 -0.49
CA TRP A 50 -3.89 -2.61 -0.61
C TRP A 50 -2.41 -2.65 -0.19
N ALA A 51 -1.59 -1.71 -0.68
CA ALA A 51 -0.16 -1.69 -0.40
C ALA A 51 0.15 -1.56 1.10
N TYR A 52 -0.45 -0.61 1.82
CA TYR A 52 -0.17 -0.48 3.26
C TYR A 52 -0.77 -1.63 4.07
N THR A 53 -1.87 -2.24 3.64
CA THR A 53 -2.47 -3.38 4.36
C THR A 53 -1.57 -4.62 4.30
N GLU A 54 -0.86 -4.81 3.18
CA GLU A 54 0.11 -5.91 3.02
C GLU A 54 1.47 -5.61 3.69
N LEU A 55 1.89 -4.34 3.72
CA LEU A 55 3.21 -3.95 4.24
C LEU A 55 3.23 -3.68 5.75
N CYS A 56 2.14 -3.17 6.31
CA CYS A 56 2.09 -2.73 7.70
C CYS A 56 1.63 -3.87 8.63
N PRO A 57 2.21 -3.99 9.84
CA PRO A 57 1.61 -4.81 10.88
C PRO A 57 0.18 -4.31 11.20
N VAL A 58 -0.76 -5.23 11.41
CA VAL A 58 -2.17 -4.89 11.74
C VAL A 58 -2.26 -4.01 13.00
N SER A 59 -1.33 -4.14 13.94
CA SER A 59 -1.27 -3.31 15.16
C SER A 59 -0.86 -1.85 14.91
N TRP A 60 -0.41 -1.49 13.71
CA TRP A 60 0.01 -0.13 13.36
C TRP A 60 -1.03 0.65 12.55
N VAL A 61 -2.02 -0.06 11.99
CA VAL A 61 -3.11 0.49 11.18
C VAL A 61 -4.29 0.81 12.08
#